data_AF-A0A9Q3L6M7-F1
#
_entry.id   AF-A0A9Q3L6M7-F1
#
_cell.length_a   1.000
_cell.length_b   1.000
_cell.length_c   1.000
_cell.angle_alpha   90.00
_cell.angle_beta   90.00
_cell.angle_gamma   90.00
#
_symmetry.space_group_name_H-M   'P 1'
#
loop_
_entity.id
_entity.type
_entity.pdbx_description
1 polymer ?
#
loop_
_entity_poly.entity_id
_entity_poly.type
_entity_poly.pdbx_seq_one_letter_code
_entity_poly.pdbx_strand_id
1 'polypeptide(L)'
;MKNYLSRKITAILIFLISLTIGIIFINLLFRLNARISWELNWLKENLSVENQNQINDKSTTYQLRYLTTIFSTVIIVCSLSISIISSLIIYGLFSEKFNGSNLYRFILYLITIILIAMFIFLTLQPQEVVVQMKKILNGRDFWVNIKSDKISYADAFSAFLLTFILLIITFISKNSFGYLKKDIYLSRKFKSL
;
A
#
# COMPACT_ATOMS: atom_id res chain seq x y z
N MET A 1 -34.16 -5.22 8.48
CA MET A 1 -33.37 -6.18 7.67
C MET A 1 -32.41 -5.54 6.67
N LYS A 2 -32.84 -4.65 5.75
CA LYS A 2 -31.96 -4.02 4.74
C LYS A 2 -30.66 -3.40 5.31
N ASN A 3 -30.75 -2.67 6.42
CA ASN A 3 -29.57 -2.07 7.06
C ASN A 3 -28.58 -3.08 7.67
N TYR A 4 -29.03 -4.29 8.03
CA TYR A 4 -28.15 -5.29 8.67
C TYR A 4 -27.32 -6.07 7.63
N LEU A 5 -27.94 -6.45 6.52
CA LEU A 5 -27.26 -7.08 5.39
C LEU A 5 -26.22 -6.12 4.79
N SER A 6 -26.60 -4.85 4.59
CA SER A 6 -25.70 -3.82 4.07
C SER A 6 -24.42 -3.69 4.91
N ARG A 7 -24.53 -3.77 6.24
CA ARG A 7 -23.36 -3.68 7.15
C ARG A 7 -22.42 -4.87 7.04
N LYS A 8 -22.97 -6.07 6.93
CA LYS A 8 -22.16 -7.27 6.74
C LYS A 8 -21.40 -7.17 5.43
N ILE A 9 -22.08 -6.75 4.36
CA ILE A 9 -21.46 -6.55 3.05
C ILE A 9 -20.38 -5.46 3.12
N THR A 10 -20.64 -4.29 3.71
CA THR A 10 -19.63 -3.23 3.80
C THR A 10 -18.44 -3.64 4.65
N ALA A 11 -18.63 -4.36 5.77
CA ALA A 11 -17.53 -4.86 6.58
C ALA A 11 -16.67 -5.90 5.83
N ILE A 12 -17.31 -6.79 5.06
CA ILE A 12 -16.61 -7.75 4.18
C ILE A 12 -15.83 -7.03 3.08
N LEU A 13 -16.40 -5.99 2.47
CA LEU A 13 -15.70 -5.18 1.46
C LEU A 13 -14.48 -4.47 2.05
N ILE A 14 -14.59 -3.89 3.25
CA ILE A 14 -13.45 -3.26 3.96
C ILE A 14 -12.35 -4.31 4.20
N PHE A 15 -12.73 -5.51 4.66
CA PHE A 15 -11.80 -6.62 4.84
C PHE A 15 -11.09 -6.98 3.53
N LEU A 16 -11.83 -7.21 2.44
CA LEU A 16 -11.25 -7.63 1.16
C LEU A 16 -10.34 -6.54 0.57
N ILE A 17 -10.79 -5.29 0.53
CA ILE A 17 -10.01 -4.18 -0.03
C ILE A 17 -8.72 -3.96 0.78
N SER A 18 -8.79 -3.97 2.11
CA SER A 18 -7.59 -3.82 2.95
C SER A 18 -6.59 -4.95 2.74
N LEU A 19 -7.07 -6.18 2.55
CA LEU A 19 -6.22 -7.33 2.25
C LEU A 19 -5.57 -7.21 0.88
N THR A 20 -6.33 -6.80 -0.15
CA THR A 20 -5.79 -6.53 -1.50
C THR A 20 -4.70 -5.46 -1.48
N ILE A 21 -4.90 -4.36 -0.75
CA ILE A 21 -3.87 -3.31 -0.58
C ILE A 21 -2.60 -3.91 0.04
N GLY A 22 -2.72 -4.73 1.08
CA GLY A 22 -1.59 -5.42 1.71
C GLY A 22 -0.82 -6.31 0.73
N ILE A 23 -1.53 -7.13 -0.05
CA ILE A 23 -0.92 -7.99 -1.07
C ILE A 23 -0.18 -7.18 -2.13
N ILE A 24 -0.77 -6.08 -2.62
CA ILE A 24 -0.12 -5.22 -3.61
C ILE A 24 1.22 -4.68 -3.09
N PHE A 25 1.25 -4.20 -1.84
CA PHE A 25 2.48 -3.66 -1.25
C PHE A 25 3.52 -4.73 -0.91
N ILE A 26 3.10 -5.94 -0.53
CA ILE A 26 4.02 -7.08 -0.40
C ILE A 26 4.68 -7.38 -1.74
N ASN A 27 3.90 -7.45 -2.83
CA ASN A 27 4.43 -7.70 -4.17
C ASN A 27 5.33 -6.56 -4.66
N LEU A 28 4.97 -5.29 -4.38
CA LEU A 28 5.83 -4.14 -4.67
C LEU A 28 7.18 -4.22 -3.95
N LEU A 29 7.18 -4.63 -2.68
CA LEU A 29 8.41 -4.76 -1.90
C LEU A 29 9.34 -5.81 -2.51
N PHE A 30 8.83 -6.97 -2.90
CA PHE A 30 9.62 -7.99 -3.60
C PHE A 30 10.17 -7.50 -4.94
N ARG A 31 9.35 -6.78 -5.73
CA ARG A 31 9.78 -6.22 -7.02
C ARG A 31 10.86 -5.14 -6.85
N LEU A 32 10.74 -4.28 -5.84
CA LEU A 32 11.75 -3.27 -5.53
C LEU A 32 13.08 -3.92 -5.13
N ASN A 33 13.04 -4.96 -4.30
CA ASN A 33 14.25 -5.71 -3.92
C ASN A 33 14.89 -6.41 -5.12
N ALA A 34 14.11 -7.07 -5.97
CA ALA A 34 14.62 -7.67 -7.20
C ALA A 34 15.22 -6.59 -8.14
N ARG A 35 14.59 -5.42 -8.19
CA ARG A 35 15.05 -4.28 -8.98
C ARG A 35 16.39 -3.74 -8.50
N ILE A 36 16.62 -3.67 -7.19
CA ILE A 36 17.94 -3.26 -6.63
C ILE A 36 19.04 -4.17 -7.17
N SER A 37 18.86 -5.48 -7.07
CA SER A 37 19.87 -6.44 -7.56
C SER A 37 20.11 -6.31 -9.06
N TRP A 38 19.03 -6.16 -9.84
CA TRP A 38 19.12 -5.93 -11.28
C TRP A 38 19.89 -4.63 -11.61
N GLU A 39 19.56 -3.53 -10.93
CA GLU A 39 20.14 -2.21 -11.23
C GLU A 39 21.62 -2.13 -10.85
N LEU A 40 22.01 -2.76 -9.74
CA LEU A 40 23.42 -2.86 -9.35
C LEU A 40 24.23 -3.71 -10.34
N ASN A 41 23.66 -4.80 -10.86
CA ASN A 41 24.33 -5.62 -11.89
C ASN A 41 24.41 -4.88 -13.22
N TRP A 42 23.33 -4.23 -13.65
CA TRP A 42 23.31 -3.39 -14.84
C TRP A 42 24.36 -2.28 -14.75
N LEU A 43 24.49 -1.63 -13.59
CA LEU A 43 25.53 -0.62 -13.38
C LEU A 43 26.94 -1.20 -13.44
N LYS A 44 27.20 -2.40 -12.91
CA LYS A 44 28.50 -3.07 -13.03
C LYS A 44 28.90 -3.37 -14.47
N GLU A 45 27.93 -3.76 -15.30
CA GLU A 45 28.17 -4.06 -16.71
C GLU A 45 28.44 -2.79 -17.54
N ASN A 46 27.81 -1.68 -17.18
CA ASN A 46 27.83 -0.45 -17.97
C ASN A 46 28.78 0.63 -17.43
N LEU A 47 29.26 0.51 -16.18
CA LEU A 47 30.29 1.37 -15.61
C LEU A 47 31.64 0.64 -15.60
N SER A 48 32.65 1.25 -16.20
CA SER A 48 34.06 0.82 -16.09
C SER A 48 34.65 1.20 -14.72
N VAL A 49 33.97 0.83 -13.64
CA VAL A 49 34.29 1.26 -12.27
C VAL A 49 34.52 0.05 -11.39
N GLU A 50 35.68 -0.03 -10.77
CA GLU A 50 36.07 -1.14 -9.87
C GLU A 50 35.47 -1.00 -8.46
N ASN A 51 35.04 0.22 -8.08
CA ASN A 51 34.59 0.51 -6.72
C ASN A 51 33.08 0.30 -6.53
N GLN A 52 32.71 -0.67 -5.69
CA GLN A 52 31.33 -1.00 -5.33
C GLN A 52 30.55 0.19 -4.72
N ASN A 53 31.22 1.09 -4.00
CA ASN A 53 30.55 2.25 -3.39
C ASN A 53 30.05 3.24 -4.45
N GLN A 54 30.84 3.44 -5.52
CA GLN A 54 30.44 4.33 -6.62
C GLN A 54 29.25 3.76 -7.42
N ILE A 55 29.15 2.43 -7.50
CA ILE A 55 28.00 1.75 -8.10
C ILE A 55 26.74 1.95 -7.24
N ASN A 56 26.88 1.75 -5.93
CA ASN A 56 25.78 1.93 -4.97
C ASN A 56 25.25 3.38 -4.97
N ASP A 57 26.14 4.36 -5.04
CA ASP A 57 25.78 5.79 -5.08
C ASP A 57 25.10 6.21 -6.38
N LYS A 58 25.29 5.46 -7.47
CA LYS A 58 24.60 5.73 -8.75
C LYS A 58 23.26 5.03 -8.88
N SER A 59 22.96 4.04 -8.05
CA SER A 59 21.67 3.35 -8.06
C SER A 59 20.63 4.14 -7.28
N THR A 60 19.67 4.73 -8.00
CA THR A 60 18.56 5.48 -7.40
C THR A 60 17.67 4.56 -6.56
N THR A 61 17.44 3.32 -7.03
CA THR A 61 16.64 2.34 -6.30
C THR A 61 17.34 1.89 -5.02
N TYR A 62 18.68 1.71 -5.04
CA TYR A 62 19.45 1.35 -3.85
C TYR A 62 19.43 2.45 -2.79
N GLN A 63 19.58 3.72 -3.19
CA GLN A 63 19.52 4.86 -2.26
C GLN A 63 18.16 4.94 -1.55
N LEU A 64 17.08 4.66 -2.26
CA LEU A 64 15.71 4.76 -1.74
C LEU A 64 15.25 3.51 -0.97
N ARG A 65 16.07 2.45 -0.88
CA ARG A 65 15.67 1.13 -0.33
C ARG A 65 15.11 1.21 1.08
N TYR A 66 15.72 1.99 1.96
CA TYR A 66 15.29 2.04 3.37
C TYR A 66 13.96 2.74 3.50
N LEU A 67 13.80 3.90 2.84
CA LEU A 67 12.56 4.66 2.88
C LEU A 67 11.41 3.87 2.23
N THR A 68 11.62 3.31 1.04
CA THR A 68 10.61 2.50 0.34
C THR A 68 10.22 1.27 1.14
N THR A 69 11.17 0.60 1.82
CA THR A 69 10.89 -0.53 2.71
C THR A 69 10.07 -0.10 3.91
N ILE A 70 10.48 0.95 4.64
CA ILE A 70 9.79 1.44 5.83
C ILE A 70 8.34 1.80 5.50
N PHE A 71 8.11 2.62 4.48
CA PHE A 71 6.75 3.04 4.12
C PHE A 71 5.90 1.87 3.61
N SER A 72 6.48 0.94 2.83
CA SER A 72 5.77 -0.28 2.42
C SER A 72 5.36 -1.12 3.63
N THR A 73 6.26 -1.32 4.60
CA THR A 73 5.97 -2.08 5.82
C THR A 73 4.88 -1.40 6.65
N VAL A 74 4.92 -0.08 6.80
CA VAL A 74 3.86 0.66 7.51
C VAL A 74 2.50 0.45 6.84
N ILE A 75 2.45 0.54 5.51
CA ILE A 75 1.22 0.32 4.74
C ILE A 75 0.69 -1.11 4.93
N ILE A 76 1.57 -2.12 4.82
CA ILE A 76 1.22 -3.54 5.00
C ILE A 76 0.70 -3.81 6.41
N VAL A 77 1.40 -3.33 7.45
CA VAL A 77 0.99 -3.55 8.84
C VAL A 77 -0.35 -2.88 9.13
N CYS A 78 -0.55 -1.64 8.66
CA CYS A 78 -1.82 -0.94 8.82
C CYS A 78 -2.95 -1.64 8.05
N SER A 79 -2.70 -2.11 6.82
CA SER A 79 -3.72 -2.77 6.01
C SER A 79 -4.14 -4.11 6.62
N LEU A 80 -3.18 -4.92 7.09
CA LEU A 80 -3.45 -6.16 7.82
C LEU A 80 -4.19 -5.91 9.14
N SER A 81 -3.82 -4.84 9.86
CA SER A 81 -4.52 -4.44 11.08
C SER A 81 -5.98 -4.07 10.78
N ILE A 82 -6.27 -3.37 9.68
CA ILE A 82 -7.64 -3.10 9.23
C ILE A 82 -8.37 -4.40 8.92
N SER A 83 -7.72 -5.36 8.24
CA SER A 83 -8.33 -6.66 7.94
C SER A 83 -8.67 -7.43 9.23
N ILE A 84 -7.77 -7.46 10.22
CA ILE A 84 -8.01 -8.10 11.53
C ILE A 84 -9.16 -7.42 12.28
N ILE A 85 -9.17 -6.08 12.34
CA ILE A 85 -10.26 -5.35 13.00
C ILE A 85 -11.60 -5.61 12.27
N SER A 86 -11.58 -5.65 10.94
CA SER A 86 -12.78 -5.92 10.13
C SER A 86 -13.30 -7.35 10.35
N SER A 87 -12.42 -8.34 10.50
CA SER A 87 -12.84 -9.72 10.82
C SER A 87 -13.50 -9.82 12.19
N LEU A 88 -13.00 -9.08 13.20
CA LEU A 88 -13.66 -8.97 14.51
C LEU A 88 -15.05 -8.34 14.41
N ILE A 89 -15.20 -7.27 13.61
CA ILE A 89 -16.52 -6.64 13.37
C ILE A 89 -17.48 -7.63 12.70
N ILE A 90 -17.00 -8.35 11.68
CA ILE A 90 -17.79 -9.38 10.99
C ILE A 90 -18.22 -10.45 12.00
N TYR A 91 -17.30 -11.01 12.78
CA TYR A 91 -17.63 -12.00 13.82
C TYR A 91 -18.67 -11.47 14.81
N GLY A 92 -18.52 -10.23 15.30
CA GLY A 92 -19.48 -9.59 16.20
C GLY A 92 -20.88 -9.44 15.59
N LEU A 93 -20.96 -9.07 14.30
CA LEU A 93 -22.23 -8.98 13.55
C LEU A 93 -22.86 -10.34 13.24
N PHE A 94 -22.08 -11.41 13.10
CA PHE A 94 -22.65 -12.75 12.88
C PHE A 94 -23.04 -13.44 14.18
N SER A 95 -22.34 -13.16 15.28
CA SER A 95 -22.61 -13.73 16.61
C SER A 95 -23.58 -12.92 17.47
N GLU A 96 -24.06 -11.76 16.97
CA GLU A 96 -24.90 -10.79 17.72
C GLU A 96 -24.28 -10.28 19.03
N LYS A 97 -22.98 -10.51 19.27
CA LYS A 97 -22.32 -10.20 20.56
C LYS A 97 -22.05 -8.71 20.77
N PHE A 98 -21.70 -7.98 19.71
CA PHE A 98 -21.43 -6.55 19.79
C PHE A 98 -21.51 -5.86 18.41
N ASN A 99 -21.75 -4.54 18.42
CA ASN A 99 -22.05 -3.74 17.21
C ASN A 99 -20.81 -3.06 16.58
N GLY A 100 -19.61 -3.23 17.12
CA GLY A 100 -18.34 -2.81 16.51
C GLY A 100 -18.12 -1.31 16.24
N SER A 101 -19.00 -0.38 16.67
CA SER A 101 -18.92 1.02 16.22
C SER A 101 -17.62 1.74 16.61
N ASN A 102 -17.06 1.40 17.78
CA ASN A 102 -15.81 1.99 18.24
C ASN A 102 -14.61 1.53 17.39
N LEU A 103 -14.66 0.32 16.83
CA LEU A 103 -13.61 -0.25 15.99
C LEU A 103 -13.46 0.49 14.66
N TYR A 104 -14.54 1.02 14.10
CA TYR A 104 -14.50 1.86 12.89
C TYR A 104 -13.69 3.15 13.07
N ARG A 105 -13.62 3.70 14.29
CA ARG A 105 -12.77 4.87 14.56
C ARG A 105 -11.28 4.52 14.40
N PHE A 106 -10.86 3.35 14.86
CA PHE A 106 -9.50 2.86 14.68
C PHE A 106 -9.19 2.58 13.21
N ILE A 107 -10.12 1.98 12.46
CA ILE A 107 -9.97 1.79 11.01
C ILE A 107 -9.73 3.13 10.30
N LEU A 108 -10.50 4.17 10.64
CA LEU A 108 -10.31 5.50 10.03
C LEU A 108 -8.91 6.08 10.30
N TYR A 109 -8.39 5.96 11.54
CA TYR A 109 -7.03 6.41 11.84
C TYR A 109 -5.97 5.64 11.04
N LEU A 110 -6.13 4.32 10.93
CA LEU A 110 -5.23 3.47 10.13
C LEU A 110 -5.27 3.85 8.64
N ILE A 111 -6.46 4.13 8.09
CA ILE A 111 -6.59 4.60 6.69
C ILE A 111 -5.87 5.94 6.49
N THR A 112 -5.97 6.88 7.43
CA THR A 112 -5.24 8.15 7.35
C THR A 112 -3.73 7.93 7.35
N ILE A 113 -3.21 7.03 8.20
CA ILE A 113 -1.78 6.67 8.22
C ILE A 113 -1.36 6.07 6.87
N ILE A 114 -2.17 5.16 6.31
CA ILE A 114 -1.91 4.57 4.99
C ILE A 114 -1.86 5.64 3.91
N LEU A 115 -2.81 6.59 3.87
CA LEU A 115 -2.83 7.65 2.86
C LEU A 115 -1.57 8.52 2.92
N ILE A 116 -1.12 8.90 4.11
CA ILE A 116 0.11 9.68 4.30
C ILE A 116 1.33 8.86 3.84
N ALA A 117 1.44 7.60 4.28
CA ALA A 117 2.54 6.72 3.90
C ALA A 117 2.58 6.45 2.39
N MET A 118 1.42 6.21 1.77
CA MET A 118 1.30 6.02 0.32
C MET A 118 1.68 7.28 -0.45
N PHE A 119 1.26 8.46 0.02
CA PHE A 119 1.65 9.72 -0.62
C PHE A 119 3.17 9.87 -0.64
N ILE A 120 3.84 9.66 0.51
CA ILE A 120 5.30 9.70 0.59
C ILE A 120 5.92 8.62 -0.29
N PHE A 121 5.43 7.39 -0.24
CA PHE A 121 5.93 6.29 -1.07
C PHE A 121 5.86 6.59 -2.57
N LEU A 122 4.76 7.18 -3.05
CA LEU A 122 4.59 7.58 -4.45
C LEU A 122 5.57 8.69 -4.86
N THR A 123 5.90 9.62 -3.95
CA THR A 123 6.92 10.65 -4.22
C THR A 123 8.35 10.08 -4.28
N LEU A 124 8.60 8.93 -3.66
CA LEU A 124 9.89 8.23 -3.66
C LEU A 124 10.06 7.28 -4.86
N GLN A 125 9.47 7.59 -6.01
CA GLN A 125 9.65 6.77 -7.22
C GLN A 125 11.11 6.87 -7.72
N PRO A 126 11.85 5.75 -7.84
CA PRO A 126 13.19 5.76 -8.41
C PRO A 126 13.19 6.34 -9.82
N GLN A 127 14.14 7.23 -10.09
CA GLN A 127 14.39 7.77 -11.41
C GLN A 127 15.20 6.78 -12.25
N GLU A 128 15.05 6.87 -13.58
CA GLU A 128 15.89 6.11 -14.52
C GLU A 128 17.36 6.49 -14.33
N VAL A 129 18.23 5.49 -14.23
CA VAL A 129 19.67 5.72 -14.16
C VAL A 129 20.20 5.91 -15.58
N VAL A 130 21.03 6.94 -15.77
CA VAL A 130 21.64 7.26 -17.06
C VAL A 130 23.16 7.13 -16.95
N VAL A 131 23.75 6.35 -17.84
CA VAL A 131 25.21 6.16 -17.94
C VAL A 131 25.69 6.63 -19.30
N GLN A 132 26.80 7.37 -19.33
CA GLN A 132 27.49 7.76 -20.56
C GLN A 132 28.49 6.68 -20.95
N MET A 133 28.33 6.12 -22.14
CA MET A 133 29.23 5.13 -22.71
C MET A 133 29.85 5.62 -24.01
N LYS A 134 31.12 5.28 -24.20
CA LYS A 134 31.86 5.58 -25.42
C LYS A 134 31.59 4.46 -26.44
N LYS A 135 31.00 4.80 -27.59
CA LYS A 135 30.79 3.89 -28.71
C LYS A 135 31.61 4.35 -29.91
N ILE A 136 32.17 3.39 -30.64
CA ILE A 136 32.92 3.66 -31.87
C ILE A 136 31.95 3.55 -33.04
N LEU A 137 31.77 4.63 -33.79
CA LEU A 137 31.00 4.63 -35.04
C LEU A 137 31.89 5.18 -36.15
N ASN A 138 32.09 4.40 -37.22
CA ASN A 138 32.95 4.79 -38.36
C ASN A 138 34.36 5.26 -37.94
N GLY A 139 34.96 4.60 -36.95
CA GLY A 139 36.31 4.92 -36.46
C GLY A 139 36.42 6.19 -35.62
N ARG A 140 35.30 6.85 -35.29
CA ARG A 140 35.25 7.98 -34.35
C ARG A 140 34.53 7.60 -33.07
N ASP A 141 35.02 8.16 -31.99
CA ASP A 141 34.46 7.99 -30.66
C ASP A 141 33.27 8.92 -30.43
N PHE A 142 32.12 8.35 -30.04
CA PHE A 142 30.92 9.08 -29.67
C PHE A 142 30.48 8.70 -28.26
N TRP A 143 30.04 9.69 -27.48
CA TRP A 143 29.42 9.47 -26.19
C TRP A 143 27.92 9.28 -26.37
N VAL A 144 27.39 8.16 -25.88
CA VAL A 144 25.96 7.82 -25.94
C VAL A 144 25.44 7.63 -24.53
N ASN A 145 24.28 8.24 -24.24
CA ASN A 145 23.56 8.01 -23.00
C ASN A 145 22.75 6.72 -23.10
N ILE A 146 23.03 5.75 -22.23
CA ILE A 146 22.23 4.54 -22.08
C ILE A 146 21.41 4.68 -20.80
N LYS A 147 20.11 4.44 -20.90
CA LYS A 147 19.16 4.54 -19.78
C LYS A 147 18.78 3.16 -19.30
N SER A 148 18.63 3.00 -17.99
CA SER A 148 18.00 1.82 -17.40
C SER A 148 16.49 1.83 -17.65
N ASP A 149 15.85 0.67 -17.72
CA ASP A 149 14.38 0.57 -17.74
C ASP A 149 13.73 1.26 -16.53
N LYS A 150 12.46 1.69 -16.63
CA LYS A 150 11.74 2.30 -15.50
C LYS A 150 10.91 1.26 -14.73
N ILE A 151 10.94 1.33 -13.39
CA ILE A 151 10.03 0.52 -12.58
C ILE A 151 8.60 1.08 -12.64
N SER A 152 7.63 0.22 -12.96
CA SER A 152 6.22 0.60 -13.01
C SER A 152 5.65 0.78 -11.60
N TYR A 153 5.01 1.93 -11.37
CA TYR A 153 4.30 2.27 -10.13
C TYR A 153 2.78 2.19 -10.31
N ALA A 154 2.28 1.62 -11.42
CA ALA A 154 0.85 1.52 -11.71
C ALA A 154 0.07 0.84 -10.58
N ASP A 155 0.64 -0.21 -9.98
CA ASP A 155 0.02 -0.91 -8.85
C ASP A 155 -0.03 -0.09 -7.57
N ALA A 156 0.97 0.79 -7.36
CA ALA A 156 0.96 1.69 -6.21
C ALA A 156 -0.14 2.75 -6.37
N PHE A 157 -0.34 3.28 -7.59
CA PHE A 157 -1.44 4.20 -7.89
C PHE A 157 -2.81 3.52 -7.78
N SER A 158 -2.96 2.28 -8.24
CA SER A 158 -4.22 1.55 -8.10
C SER A 158 -4.53 1.26 -6.62
N ALA A 159 -3.53 0.90 -5.81
CA ALA A 159 -3.70 0.73 -4.37
C ALA A 159 -4.06 2.05 -3.66
N PHE A 160 -3.51 3.18 -4.11
CA PHE A 160 -3.87 4.50 -3.60
C PHE A 160 -5.33 4.83 -3.89
N LEU A 161 -5.81 4.59 -5.11
CA LEU A 161 -7.22 4.73 -5.47
C LEU A 161 -8.12 3.80 -4.63
N LEU A 162 -7.71 2.54 -4.43
CA LEU A 162 -8.43 1.59 -3.58
C LEU A 162 -8.51 2.08 -2.13
N THR A 163 -7.53 2.83 -1.63
CA THR A 163 -7.54 3.38 -0.28
C THR A 163 -8.56 4.51 -0.13
N PHE A 164 -8.81 5.31 -1.17
CA PHE A 164 -9.93 6.26 -1.17
C PHE A 164 -11.28 5.56 -1.17
N ILE A 165 -11.43 4.50 -1.97
CA ILE A 165 -12.65 3.67 -1.99
C ILE A 165 -12.87 3.06 -0.59
N LEU A 166 -11.81 2.55 0.04
CA LEU A 166 -11.84 2.01 1.40
C LEU A 166 -12.30 3.07 2.41
N LEU A 167 -11.81 4.31 2.30
CA LEU A 167 -12.23 5.42 3.16
C LEU A 167 -13.73 5.70 3.03
N ILE A 168 -14.23 5.81 1.79
CA ILE A 168 -15.65 6.08 1.50
C ILE A 168 -16.54 4.96 2.06
N ILE A 169 -16.19 3.70 1.80
CA ILE A 169 -16.95 2.53 2.30
C ILE A 169 -16.93 2.51 3.83
N THR A 170 -15.81 2.86 4.46
CA THR A 170 -15.69 2.94 5.93
C THR A 170 -16.64 4.00 6.51
N PHE A 171 -16.75 5.17 5.88
CA PHE A 171 -17.72 6.21 6.28
C PHE A 171 -19.17 5.75 6.11
N ILE A 172 -19.52 5.15 4.96
CA ILE A 172 -20.87 4.61 4.71
C ILE A 172 -21.21 3.55 5.76
N SER A 173 -20.27 2.65 6.06
CA SER A 173 -20.44 1.62 7.08
C SER A 173 -20.68 2.27 8.45
N LYS A 174 -19.81 3.20 8.88
CA LYS A 174 -19.93 3.93 10.17
C LYS A 174 -21.25 4.68 10.31
N ASN A 175 -21.71 5.39 9.29
CA ASN A 175 -22.96 6.14 9.34
C ASN A 175 -24.17 5.21 9.42
N SER A 176 -24.09 4.06 8.74
CA SER A 176 -25.10 3.01 8.90
C SER A 176 -25.20 2.56 10.36
N PHE A 177 -24.12 2.58 11.16
CA PHE A 177 -24.11 2.26 12.62
C PHE A 177 -24.96 3.19 13.48
N GLY A 178 -24.95 4.50 13.22
CA GLY A 178 -25.69 5.50 13.99
C GLY A 178 -27.21 5.27 14.01
N TYR A 179 -27.75 4.73 12.91
CA TYR A 179 -29.17 4.43 12.80
C TYR A 179 -29.65 3.30 13.72
N LEU A 180 -28.81 2.31 14.06
CA LEU A 180 -29.25 1.21 14.95
C LEU A 180 -29.15 1.48 16.46
N LYS A 181 -28.43 2.51 16.92
CA LYS A 181 -28.60 2.98 18.30
C LYS A 181 -30.04 3.43 18.58
N LYS A 182 -30.80 3.75 17.52
CA LYS A 182 -32.22 4.09 17.56
C LYS A 182 -33.15 2.92 17.19
N ASP A 183 -32.63 1.73 16.88
CA ASP A 183 -33.46 0.56 16.54
C ASP A 183 -33.90 -0.17 17.82
N ILE A 184 -35.22 -0.25 18.00
CA ILE A 184 -35.88 -0.67 19.24
C ILE A 184 -35.50 -2.13 19.61
N TYR A 185 -35.27 -3.01 18.63
CA TYR A 185 -34.98 -4.43 18.84
C TYR A 185 -33.61 -4.70 19.49
N LEU A 186 -32.56 -3.97 19.08
CA LEU A 186 -31.24 -4.10 19.69
C LEU A 186 -31.15 -3.32 21.01
N SER A 187 -31.88 -2.20 21.13
CA SER A 187 -31.95 -1.48 22.41
C SER A 187 -32.58 -2.30 23.54
N ARG A 188 -33.52 -3.21 23.23
CA ARG A 188 -34.18 -4.08 24.22
C ARG A 188 -33.27 -5.20 24.73
N LYS A 189 -32.42 -5.79 23.87
CA LYS A 189 -31.52 -6.91 24.25
C LYS A 189 -30.27 -6.43 25.00
N PHE A 190 -29.86 -5.17 24.83
CA PHE A 190 -28.72 -4.55 25.52
C PHE A 190 -29.11 -3.66 26.72
N LYS A 191 -30.41 -3.49 27.02
CA LYS A 191 -30.87 -2.81 28.26
C LYS A 191 -30.96 -3.75 29.47
N SER A 192 -30.83 -5.06 29.27
CA SER A 192 -30.90 -6.08 30.32
C SER A 192 -29.52 -6.61 30.75
N LEU A 193 -28.46 -5.88 30.40
CA LEU A 193 -27.10 -6.00 30.96
C LEU A 193 -26.77 -4.64 31.58
#